data_AF-W2QK58-F1
#
_entry.id   AF-W2QK58-F1
#
_cell.length_a   1.000
_cell.length_b   1.000
_cell.length_c   1.000
_cell.angle_alpha   90.00
_cell.angle_beta   90.00
_cell.angle_gamma   90.00
#
_symmetry.space_group_name_H-M   'P 1'
#
loop_
_entity.id
_entity.type
_entity.pdbx_description
1 polymer ?
#
loop_
_entity_poly.entity_id
_entity_poly.type
_entity_poly.pdbx_seq_one_letter_code
_entity_poly.pdbx_strand_id
1 'polypeptide(L)'
;MQPIVKETVGERDSSGDSLDPFVAGGTSLQDILEKFWEKFSSHVKGRAMKSDGVWAVEQAAIDSWSKFMVFKVKKHIVDSSKSNEDWNTWLQSMHDKTATLLIYDYGVSLGRKQDRQAFWKAAEVTLREVVGRHIHR
;
A
#
# COMPACT_ATOMS: atom_id res chain seq x y z
N MET A 1 11.35 -7.34 -10.18
CA MET A 1 10.04 -6.66 -10.06
C MET A 1 10.26 -5.16 -10.22
N GLN A 2 9.27 -4.43 -10.77
CA GLN A 2 9.27 -2.96 -10.90
C GLN A 2 8.28 -2.34 -9.88
N PRO A 3 8.73 -1.65 -8.82
CA PRO A 3 7.84 -1.03 -7.85
C PRO A 3 7.33 0.35 -8.34
N ILE A 4 6.09 0.69 -7.99
CA ILE A 4 5.48 2.00 -8.26
C ILE A 4 4.71 2.45 -7.02
N VAL A 5 5.05 3.62 -6.48
CA VAL A 5 4.32 4.25 -5.38
C VAL A 5 3.16 5.09 -5.92
N LYS A 6 1.99 4.96 -5.30
CA LYS A 6 0.76 5.61 -5.73
C LYS A 6 0.03 6.23 -4.54
N GLU A 7 -0.58 7.38 -4.79
CA GLU A 7 -1.36 8.10 -3.77
C GLU A 7 -2.78 7.56 -3.62
N THR A 8 -3.32 6.96 -4.69
CA THR A 8 -4.68 6.41 -4.74
C THR A 8 -4.74 5.20 -5.66
N VAL A 9 -5.72 4.31 -5.45
CA VAL A 9 -5.94 3.13 -6.31
C VAL A 9 -6.23 3.54 -7.76
N GLY A 10 -7.01 4.60 -7.95
CA GLY A 10 -7.40 5.11 -9.27
C GLY A 10 -6.32 5.90 -10.00
N GLU A 11 -5.15 6.13 -9.41
CA GLU A 11 -4.04 6.78 -10.09
C GLU A 11 -3.54 5.93 -11.26
N ARG A 12 -3.05 6.56 -12.33
CA ARG A 12 -2.44 5.81 -13.44
C ARG A 12 -1.03 5.40 -13.04
N ASP A 13 -0.59 4.22 -13.46
CA ASP A 13 0.76 3.74 -13.14
C ASP A 13 1.86 4.69 -13.65
N SER A 14 1.63 5.33 -14.80
CA SER A 14 2.55 6.34 -15.38
C SER A 14 2.60 7.66 -14.60
N SER A 15 1.69 7.87 -13.66
CA SER A 15 1.66 9.05 -12.78
C SER A 15 2.19 8.73 -11.38
N GLY A 16 2.36 7.44 -11.06
CA GLY A 16 2.98 6.99 -9.82
C GLY A 16 4.51 7.10 -9.89
N ASP A 17 5.14 7.12 -8.72
CA ASP A 17 6.59 7.22 -8.60
C ASP A 17 7.24 5.84 -8.81
N SER A 18 8.00 5.70 -9.89
CA SER A 18 8.64 4.43 -10.24
C SER A 18 9.96 4.30 -9.49
N LEU A 19 10.11 3.23 -8.71
CA LEU A 19 11.32 2.97 -7.92
C LEU A 19 12.27 2.04 -8.66
N ASP A 20 13.50 1.89 -8.16
CA ASP A 20 14.46 0.95 -8.73
C ASP A 20 13.93 -0.49 -8.71
N PRO A 21 14.23 -1.30 -9.75
CA PRO A 21 13.89 -2.71 -9.76
C PRO A 21 14.46 -3.43 -8.55
N PHE A 22 13.66 -4.32 -7.96
CA PHE A 22 14.09 -5.15 -6.84
C PHE A 22 13.74 -6.62 -7.08
N VAL A 23 14.62 -7.49 -6.61
CA VAL A 23 14.50 -8.95 -6.68
C VAL A 23 14.57 -9.48 -5.26
N ALA A 24 13.52 -10.19 -4.86
CA ALA A 24 13.47 -10.91 -3.60
C ALA A 24 13.32 -12.40 -3.90
N GLY A 25 14.11 -13.23 -3.23
CA GLY A 25 13.95 -14.68 -3.18
C GLY A 25 13.76 -15.13 -1.74
N GLY A 26 13.19 -16.31 -1.54
CA GLY A 26 12.93 -16.88 -0.22
C GLY A 26 12.51 -18.34 -0.34
N THR A 27 12.40 -19.01 0.80
CA THR A 27 11.92 -20.40 0.86
C THR A 27 10.40 -20.49 0.98
N SER A 28 9.77 -19.39 1.39
CA SER A 28 8.32 -19.23 1.47
C SER A 28 7.85 -17.90 0.88
N LEU A 29 6.54 -17.78 0.60
CA LEU A 29 5.93 -16.49 0.26
C LEU A 29 6.16 -15.46 1.36
N GLN A 30 6.06 -15.87 2.63
CA GLN A 30 6.23 -14.96 3.76
C GLN A 30 7.62 -14.34 3.77
N ASP A 31 8.69 -15.13 3.55
CA ASP A 31 10.06 -14.62 3.48
C ASP A 31 10.21 -13.55 2.38
N ILE A 32 9.53 -13.77 1.23
CA ILE A 32 9.55 -12.85 0.10
C ILE A 32 8.78 -11.57 0.44
N LEU A 33 7.63 -11.68 1.10
CA LEU A 33 6.82 -10.56 1.54
C LEU A 33 7.54 -9.72 2.61
N GLU A 34 8.21 -10.36 3.56
CA GLU A 34 9.05 -9.71 4.56
C GLU A 34 10.12 -8.85 3.88
N LYS A 35 10.82 -9.37 2.88
CA LYS A 35 11.82 -8.61 2.12
C LYS A 35 11.23 -7.42 1.37
N PHE A 36 10.05 -7.57 0.76
CA PHE A 36 9.36 -6.44 0.14
C PHE A 36 8.92 -5.40 1.17
N TRP A 37 8.37 -5.86 2.30
CA TRP A 37 7.95 -4.98 3.37
C TRP A 37 9.13 -4.19 3.97
N GLU A 38 10.23 -4.86 4.31
CA GLU A 38 11.45 -4.21 4.78
C GLU A 38 11.97 -3.18 3.78
N LYS A 39 11.95 -3.51 2.48
CA LYS A 39 12.46 -2.62 1.44
C LYS A 39 11.58 -1.40 1.19
N PHE A 40 10.25 -1.55 1.27
CA PHE A 40 9.31 -0.53 0.78
C PHE A 40 8.35 0.04 1.83
N SER A 41 8.35 -0.46 3.07
CA SER A 41 7.46 0.02 4.13
C SER A 41 7.67 1.50 4.47
N SER A 42 8.86 2.05 4.26
CA SER A 42 9.14 3.49 4.42
C SER A 42 8.34 4.38 3.47
N HIS A 43 7.81 3.84 2.37
CA HIS A 43 6.91 4.56 1.47
C HIS A 43 5.44 4.50 1.91
N VAL A 44 5.12 3.65 2.89
CA VAL A 44 3.78 3.53 3.48
C VAL A 44 3.70 4.45 4.70
N LYS A 45 2.73 5.36 4.70
CA LYS A 45 2.54 6.39 5.74
C LYS A 45 1.49 6.01 6.79
N GLY A 46 0.81 4.88 6.60
CA GLY A 46 -0.31 4.41 7.41
C GLY A 46 -1.50 4.07 6.51
N ARG A 47 -2.60 3.57 7.04
CA ARG A 47 -3.81 3.26 6.27
C ARG A 47 -4.89 4.27 6.56
N ALA A 48 -5.39 4.93 5.52
CA ALA A 48 -6.60 5.73 5.63
C ALA A 48 -7.80 4.80 5.87
N MET A 49 -8.50 4.98 6.98
CA MET A 49 -9.72 4.26 7.31
C MET A 49 -10.82 5.25 7.63
N LYS A 50 -12.04 5.00 7.13
CA LYS A 50 -13.20 5.81 7.49
C LYS A 50 -14.04 5.04 8.50
N SER A 51 -14.13 5.53 9.73
CA SER A 51 -15.00 5.00 10.78
C SER A 51 -16.02 6.08 11.14
N ASP A 52 -17.31 5.73 11.12
CA ASP A 52 -18.40 6.63 11.52
C ASP A 52 -18.38 8.00 10.82
N GLY A 53 -17.99 8.01 9.55
CA GLY A 53 -17.91 9.24 8.75
C GLY A 53 -16.61 10.02 8.92
N VAL A 54 -15.77 9.68 9.90
CA VAL A 54 -14.51 10.34 10.23
C VAL A 54 -13.33 9.54 9.65
N TRP A 55 -12.36 10.26 9.10
CA TRP A 55 -11.12 9.65 8.63
C TRP A 55 -10.13 9.49 9.78
N ALA A 56 -9.54 8.29 9.87
CA ALA A 56 -8.46 7.95 10.78
C ALA A 56 -7.29 7.35 10.00
N VAL A 57 -6.11 7.32 10.65
CA VAL A 57 -4.92 6.65 10.14
C VAL A 57 -4.62 5.46 11.05
N GLU A 58 -4.71 4.26 10.50
CA GLU A 58 -4.27 3.03 11.15
C GLU A 58 -2.78 2.80 10.87
N GLN A 59 -2.04 2.28 11.84
CA GLN A 59 -0.62 2.00 11.66
C GLN A 59 -0.40 0.87 10.63
N ALA A 60 0.60 1.05 9.77
CA ALA A 60 0.96 0.03 8.79
C ALA A 60 1.70 -1.13 9.46
N ALA A 61 1.27 -2.36 9.18
CA ALA A 61 1.87 -3.59 9.70
C ALA A 61 1.94 -4.65 8.59
N ILE A 62 2.98 -5.49 8.64
CA ILE A 62 3.22 -6.54 7.66
C ILE A 62 2.07 -7.54 7.57
N ASP A 63 1.39 -7.85 8.68
CA ASP A 63 0.21 -8.73 8.70
C ASP A 63 -0.94 -8.21 7.84
N SER A 64 -0.91 -6.91 7.52
CA SER A 64 -1.88 -6.22 6.68
C SER A 64 -1.28 -5.70 5.37
N TRP A 65 -0.14 -6.27 4.93
CA TRP A 65 0.61 -5.83 3.74
C TRP A 65 -0.27 -5.68 2.50
N SER A 66 -1.25 -6.57 2.31
CA SER A 66 -2.16 -6.57 1.14
C SER A 66 -3.03 -5.32 1.05
N LYS A 67 -3.20 -4.58 2.16
CA LYS A 67 -3.88 -3.29 2.19
C LYS A 67 -3.01 -2.16 1.63
N PHE A 68 -1.72 -2.39 1.41
CA PHE A 68 -0.75 -1.37 0.97
C PHE A 68 -0.03 -1.77 -0.31
N MET A 69 0.33 -3.05 -0.44
CA MET A 69 1.16 -3.57 -1.51
C MET A 69 0.36 -4.58 -2.32
N VAL A 70 0.29 -4.36 -3.62
CA VAL A 70 -0.50 -5.18 -4.54
C VAL A 70 0.36 -5.58 -5.73
N PHE A 71 0.44 -6.89 -5.98
CA PHE A 71 1.11 -7.40 -7.17
C PHE A 71 0.23 -7.22 -8.39
N LYS A 72 0.84 -6.80 -9.49
CA LYS A 72 0.20 -6.65 -10.79
C LYS A 72 1.06 -7.31 -11.86
N VAL A 73 0.42 -8.07 -12.72
CA VAL A 73 1.05 -8.69 -13.89
C VAL A 73 0.29 -8.24 -15.12
N LYS A 74 1.00 -7.57 -16.05
CA LYS A 74 0.39 -6.92 -17.23
C LYS A 74 -0.73 -5.96 -16.80
N LYS A 75 -1.99 -6.31 -17.05
CA LYS A 75 -3.18 -5.49 -16.71
C LYS A 75 -3.98 -6.05 -15.53
N HIS A 76 -3.56 -7.16 -14.93
CA HIS A 76 -4.32 -7.85 -13.89
C HIS A 76 -3.69 -7.70 -12.51
N ILE A 77 -4.51 -7.31 -11.54
CA ILE A 77 -4.16 -7.36 -10.12
C ILE A 77 -4.20 -8.81 -9.68
N VAL A 78 -3.17 -9.24 -8.95
CA VAL A 78 -3.10 -10.54 -8.31
C VAL A 78 -3.92 -10.48 -7.03
N ASP A 79 -4.87 -11.39 -6.90
CA ASP A 79 -5.66 -11.54 -5.69
C ASP A 79 -4.76 -11.96 -4.51
N SER A 80 -4.76 -11.16 -3.45
CA SER A 80 -3.94 -11.37 -2.27
C SER A 80 -4.53 -12.34 -1.25
N SER A 81 -5.78 -12.76 -1.43
CA SER A 81 -6.51 -13.70 -0.55
C SER A 81 -6.30 -15.18 -0.91
N LYS A 82 -5.42 -15.43 -1.89
CA LYS A 82 -5.05 -16.77 -2.36
C LYS A 82 -4.53 -17.66 -1.23
N SER A 83 -4.78 -18.96 -1.38
CA SER A 83 -4.16 -19.98 -0.54
C SER A 83 -2.64 -20.02 -0.73
N ASN A 84 -1.92 -20.62 0.22
CA ASN A 84 -0.47 -20.79 0.08
C ASN A 84 -0.09 -21.66 -1.15
N GLU A 85 -0.93 -22.63 -1.51
CA GLU A 85 -0.72 -23.47 -2.70
C GLU A 85 -0.86 -22.67 -3.99
N ASP A 86 -1.87 -21.80 -4.07
CA ASP A 86 -2.08 -20.89 -5.19
C ASP A 86 -0.94 -19.87 -5.30
N TRP A 87 -0.44 -19.38 -4.17
CA TRP A 87 0.72 -18.50 -4.13
C TRP A 87 2.00 -19.18 -4.62
N ASN A 88 2.25 -20.43 -4.21
CA ASN A 88 3.40 -21.19 -4.68
C ASN A 88 3.31 -21.44 -6.19
N THR A 89 2.14 -21.82 -6.68
CA THR A 89 1.88 -21.97 -8.12
C THR A 89 2.12 -20.66 -8.86
N TRP A 90 1.66 -19.54 -8.30
CA TRP A 90 1.89 -18.22 -8.87
C TRP A 90 3.39 -17.86 -8.89
N LEU A 91 4.12 -18.06 -7.79
CA LEU A 91 5.57 -17.79 -7.70
C LEU A 91 6.35 -18.59 -8.75
N GLN A 92 6.06 -19.89 -8.91
CA GLN A 92 6.68 -20.72 -9.95
C GLN A 92 6.38 -20.17 -11.35
N SER A 93 5.14 -19.72 -11.60
CA SER A 93 4.76 -19.13 -12.89
C SER A 93 5.47 -17.81 -13.21
N MET A 94 6.08 -17.17 -12.21
CA MET A 94 6.72 -15.87 -12.27
C MET A 94 8.26 -15.93 -12.35
N HIS A 95 8.87 -17.11 -12.32
CA HIS A 95 10.33 -17.31 -12.30
C HIS A 95 11.11 -16.45 -13.32
N ASP A 96 10.57 -16.27 -14.54
CA ASP A 96 11.21 -15.48 -15.61
C ASP A 96 10.39 -14.24 -16.02
N LYS A 97 9.48 -13.79 -15.15
CA LYS A 97 8.57 -12.67 -15.44
C LYS A 97 8.78 -11.53 -14.45
N THR A 98 8.72 -10.31 -14.97
CA THR A 98 8.71 -9.12 -14.13
C THR A 98 7.28 -8.79 -13.71
N ALA A 99 6.99 -8.89 -12.42
CA ALA A 99 5.79 -8.30 -11.82
C ALA A 99 6.00 -6.81 -11.55
N THR A 100 4.90 -6.05 -11.56
CA THR A 100 4.83 -4.71 -10.98
C THR A 100 4.33 -4.83 -9.55
N LEU A 101 4.96 -4.13 -8.61
CA LEU A 101 4.47 -3.97 -7.25
C LEU A 101 3.89 -2.57 -7.10
N LEU A 102 2.59 -2.47 -6.85
CA LEU A 102 1.93 -1.21 -6.56
C LEU A 102 1.96 -0.98 -5.04
N ILE A 103 2.51 0.15 -4.60
CA ILE A 103 2.61 0.53 -3.20
C ILE A 103 1.71 1.75 -2.98
N TYR A 104 0.73 1.65 -2.10
CA TYR A 104 -0.20 2.73 -1.79
C TYR A 104 0.20 3.40 -0.48
N ASP A 105 0.54 4.69 -0.53
CA ASP A 105 1.08 5.42 0.62
C ASP A 105 0.12 5.44 1.83
N TYR A 106 -1.18 5.59 1.58
CA TYR A 106 -2.25 5.50 2.58
C TYR A 106 -3.11 4.22 2.47
N GLY A 107 -2.59 3.20 1.77
CA GLY A 107 -3.29 1.96 1.50
C GLY A 107 -4.41 2.07 0.45
N VAL A 108 -5.04 0.93 0.16
CA VAL A 108 -6.02 0.76 -0.93
C VAL A 108 -7.38 1.41 -0.67
N SER A 109 -7.61 1.96 0.52
CA SER A 109 -8.88 2.59 0.90
C SER A 109 -9.11 3.94 0.24
N LEU A 110 -8.06 4.60 -0.28
CA LEU A 110 -8.18 5.82 -1.08
C LEU A 110 -8.39 5.46 -2.55
N GLY A 111 -9.66 5.38 -2.96
CA GLY A 111 -10.03 5.01 -4.32
C GLY A 111 -9.68 6.10 -5.35
N ARG A 112 -10.10 7.34 -5.08
CA ARG A 112 -9.95 8.47 -6.00
C ARG A 112 -9.29 9.67 -5.34
N LYS A 113 -8.87 10.64 -6.16
CA LYS A 113 -8.33 11.93 -5.69
C LYS A 113 -9.26 12.66 -4.72
N GLN A 114 -10.58 12.53 -4.89
CA GLN A 114 -11.58 13.13 -3.99
C GLN A 114 -11.52 12.53 -2.58
N ASP A 115 -11.39 11.20 -2.47
CA ASP A 115 -11.28 10.52 -1.17
C ASP A 115 -10.01 10.98 -0.44
N ARG A 116 -8.90 11.08 -1.18
CA ARG A 116 -7.64 11.61 -0.67
C ARG A 116 -7.75 13.05 -0.17
N GLN A 117 -8.43 13.91 -0.93
CA GLN A 117 -8.67 15.30 -0.49
C GLN A 117 -9.54 15.37 0.77
N ALA A 118 -10.58 14.54 0.87
CA ALA A 118 -11.43 14.47 2.05
C ALA A 118 -10.65 13.97 3.28
N PHE A 119 -9.78 12.97 3.07
CA PHE A 119 -8.86 12.46 4.08
C PHE A 119 -7.92 13.56 4.59
N TRP A 120 -7.26 14.31 3.71
CA TRP A 120 -6.35 15.39 4.11
C TRP A 120 -7.04 16.52 4.85
N LYS A 121 -8.25 16.91 4.40
CA LYS A 121 -9.04 17.92 5.11
C LYS A 121 -9.36 17.48 6.54
N ALA A 122 -9.75 16.22 6.72
CA ALA A 122 -10.03 15.68 8.05
C ALA A 122 -8.75 15.60 8.92
N ALA A 123 -7.63 15.15 8.35
CA ALA A 123 -6.35 15.08 9.06
C ALA A 123 -5.84 16.46 9.50
N GLU A 124 -5.98 17.48 8.66
CA GLU A 124 -5.61 18.86 8.98
C GLU A 124 -6.47 19.45 10.11
N VAL A 125 -7.79 19.18 10.09
CA VAL A 125 -8.71 19.58 11.17
C VAL A 125 -8.28 18.97 12.50
N THR A 126 -7.96 17.66 12.53
CA THR A 126 -7.49 16.99 13.74
C THR A 126 -6.23 17.63 14.32
N LEU A 127 -5.25 18.00 13.49
CA LEU A 127 -4.03 18.67 13.96
C LEU A 127 -4.33 20.06 14.55
N ARG A 128 -5.19 20.84 13.89
CA ARG A 128 -5.58 22.18 14.36
C ARG A 128 -6.36 22.12 15.69
N GLU A 129 -7.24 21.14 15.87
CA GLU A 129 -8.00 20.95 17.13
C GLU A 129 -7.10 20.52 18.30
N VAL A 130 -6.09 19.70 18.04
CA VAL A 130 -5.12 19.26 19.07
C VAL A 130 -4.22 20.42 19.49
N VAL A 131 -3.73 21.21 18.54
CA VAL A 131 -2.91 22.39 18.82
C VAL A 131 -3.73 23.48 19.51
N GLY A 132 -4.97 23.72 19.07
CA GLY A 132 -5.87 24.69 19.71
C GLY A 132 -6.22 24.34 21.16
N ARG A 133 -6.33 23.04 21.50
CA ARG A 133 -6.54 22.57 22.89
C ARG A 133 -5.32 22.74 23.81
N HIS A 134 -4.11 22.93 23.26
CA HIS A 134 -2.90 23.14 24.07
C HIS A 134 -2.61 24.63 24.37
N ILE A 135 -3.36 25.58 23.80
CA ILE A 135 -3.13 27.02 23.98
C ILE A 135 -4.07 27.61 25.07
N HIS A 136 -4.90 26.80 25.74
CA HIS A 136 -5.77 27.22 26.85
C HIS A 136 -5.58 26.33 28.09
N ARG A 137 -4.38 26.33 28.67
CA ARG A 137 -4.20 25.93 30.07
C ARG A 137 -3.14 26.77 30.77
#